data_AF-A0A616NCH8-F1
#
_entry.id   AF-A0A616NCH8-F1
#
_cell.length_a   1.000
_cell.length_b   1.000
_cell.length_c   1.000
_cell.angle_alpha   90.00
_cell.angle_beta   90.00
_cell.angle_gamma   90.00
#
_symmetry.space_group_name_H-M   'P 1'
#
loop_
_entity.id
_entity.type
_entity.pdbx_description
1 polymer ?
#
loop_
_entity_poly.entity_id
_entity_poly.type
_entity_poly.pdbx_seq_one_letter_code
_entity_poly.pdbx_strand_id
1 'polypeptide(L)'
;MAISQLALFNPADEAETYHNSGRHGFFSVLAQWPTGKRQSSYPLSEMATVLSMVDTSRDTWITQAEFMRPNRRVVNLLRLGLLFVDIDTYKMSWAQGRTPEALAAAINYFCQQEGIPEPSFMVYSGRGIQAKWLLEGTLPRAALPRWNACQKHLVSKLSSLGADPAAKDASRVLRLVNTVNTKSGNICRVVSVLERDGAPIRYNFEYLAEMLLPVARWDIEKQRQTKAEQKLQLLPGGRQSNLRGFSGRQLAWDRLEDLRKLDELRGGLAEGERMRHLFWRINFLLLSGATNSTQMYHEAAALATEISPAWSYRSQELMTLYSKAKQYEAGEKVSFGGKEFSPLYTPKNDTLINLFQITDEEQRQLKTIISKNEALERRRARDRKRDEERRRAAGAVERDVYEANSLTKQKPWEVLGMSRAKWYRLGKPSGSETTPSPITCHGQMAAKSA
;
A
#
# COMPACT_ATOMS: atom_id res chain seq x y z
N MET A 1 12.23 24.74 33.76
CA MET A 1 12.15 23.29 33.97
C MET A 1 13.07 22.63 32.96
N ALA A 2 14.10 21.95 33.45
CA ALA A 2 15.16 21.37 32.64
C ALA A 2 14.58 20.28 31.72
N ILE A 3 14.89 20.41 30.43
CA ILE A 3 14.48 19.52 29.35
C ILE A 3 15.05 18.14 29.66
N SER A 4 14.18 17.20 30.03
CA SER A 4 14.46 15.77 29.93
C SER A 4 14.53 15.42 28.44
N GLN A 5 15.63 15.82 27.79
CA GLN A 5 15.99 15.30 26.48
C GLN A 5 16.29 13.84 26.75
N LEU A 6 15.30 12.98 26.45
CA LEU A 6 15.38 11.52 26.58
C LEU A 6 16.81 11.07 26.29
N ALA A 7 17.33 10.22 27.15
CA ALA A 7 18.56 9.48 26.98
C ALA A 7 18.47 8.69 25.67
N LEU A 8 18.77 9.44 24.61
CA LEU A 8 19.29 9.16 23.29
C LEU A 8 18.91 7.78 22.78
N PHE A 9 17.82 7.71 22.00
CA PHE A 9 17.51 6.59 21.12
C PHE A 9 18.82 5.99 20.61
N ASN A 10 19.20 4.85 21.17
CA ASN A 10 20.38 4.16 20.70
C ASN A 10 20.06 3.65 19.28
N PRO A 11 21.06 3.18 18.51
CA PRO A 11 20.84 2.69 17.16
C PRO A 11 19.68 1.69 17.04
N ALA A 12 19.52 0.80 18.02
CA ALA A 12 18.46 -0.20 18.03
C ALA A 12 17.10 0.42 18.36
N ASP A 13 17.01 1.32 19.34
CA ASP A 13 15.74 1.99 19.70
C ASP A 13 15.18 2.78 18.52
N GLU A 14 16.04 3.52 17.81
CA GLU A 14 15.66 4.28 16.62
C GLU A 14 15.18 3.34 15.50
N ALA A 15 15.92 2.27 15.22
CA ALA A 15 15.57 1.31 14.18
C ALA A 15 14.27 0.56 14.48
N GLU A 16 14.03 0.14 15.74
CA GLU A 16 12.82 -0.57 16.16
C GLU A 16 11.54 0.28 16.04
N THR A 17 11.67 1.60 15.87
CA THR A 17 10.49 2.43 15.59
C THR A 17 9.86 2.13 14.21
N TYR A 18 10.64 1.64 13.25
CA TYR A 18 10.20 1.37 11.88
C TYR A 18 10.57 0.01 11.29
N HIS A 19 11.47 -0.73 11.93
CA HIS A 19 11.71 -2.15 11.71
C HIS A 19 11.07 -2.95 12.85
N ASN A 20 10.72 -4.20 12.58
CA ASN A 20 10.20 -5.09 13.62
C ASN A 20 11.07 -6.36 13.75
N SER A 21 11.82 -6.46 14.84
CA SER A 21 12.72 -7.57 15.13
C SER A 21 12.00 -8.93 15.27
N GLY A 22 10.72 -8.94 15.62
CA GLY A 22 9.88 -10.14 15.74
C GLY A 22 9.34 -10.68 14.41
N ARG A 23 9.64 -10.05 13.26
CA ARG A 23 9.14 -10.46 11.94
C ARG A 23 10.24 -11.00 11.05
N HIS A 24 9.85 -11.87 10.10
CA HIS A 24 10.76 -12.27 9.03
C HIS A 24 11.05 -11.09 8.10
N GLY A 25 12.29 -11.03 7.62
CA GLY A 25 12.76 -10.01 6.69
C GLY A 25 14.23 -9.69 6.95
N PHE A 26 14.78 -8.85 6.09
CA PHE A 26 16.15 -8.37 6.16
C PHE A 26 16.19 -6.84 6.18
N PHE A 27 17.17 -6.30 6.87
CA PHE A 27 17.59 -4.90 6.75
C PHE A 27 19.04 -4.86 6.26
N SER A 28 19.52 -3.72 5.75
CA SER A 28 20.92 -3.56 5.36
C SER A 28 21.58 -2.41 6.11
N VAL A 29 22.85 -2.63 6.46
CA VAL A 29 23.77 -1.62 6.97
C VAL A 29 24.80 -1.31 5.89
N LEU A 30 25.05 -0.04 5.65
CA LEU A 30 26.13 0.46 4.81
C LEU A 30 27.14 1.16 5.72
N ALA A 31 28.42 0.82 5.62
CA ALA A 31 29.48 1.47 6.38
C ALA A 31 30.60 1.93 5.45
N GLN A 32 31.19 3.09 5.74
CA GLN A 32 32.39 3.57 5.07
C GLN A 32 33.63 2.92 5.71
N TRP A 33 34.35 2.14 4.92
CA TRP A 33 35.66 1.60 5.29
C TRP A 33 36.77 2.37 4.58
N PRO A 34 38.04 2.25 5.03
CA PRO A 34 39.18 2.79 4.29
C PRO A 34 39.26 2.27 2.86
N THR A 35 38.85 1.01 2.63
CA THR A 35 38.81 0.38 1.30
C THR A 35 37.56 0.73 0.47
N GLY A 36 36.74 1.67 0.92
CA GLY A 36 35.46 2.03 0.29
C GLY A 36 34.23 1.59 1.08
N LYS A 37 33.05 1.82 0.50
CA LYS A 37 31.78 1.50 1.16
C LYS A 37 31.49 0.01 1.10
N ARG A 38 31.12 -0.58 2.24
CA ARG A 38 30.68 -1.98 2.33
C ARG A 38 29.25 -2.05 2.82
N GLN A 39 28.45 -2.86 2.14
CA GLN A 39 27.05 -3.09 2.48
C GLN A 39 26.88 -4.54 2.89
N SER A 40 26.19 -4.74 4.01
CA SER A 40 25.82 -6.06 4.51
C SER A 40 24.34 -6.08 4.84
N SER A 41 23.68 -7.22 4.69
CA SER A 41 22.27 -7.39 5.03
C SER A 41 22.12 -8.49 6.06
N TYR A 42 21.23 -8.29 7.02
CA TYR A 42 21.04 -9.15 8.17
C TYR A 42 19.55 -9.42 8.41
N PRO A 43 19.18 -10.57 8.97
CA PRO A 43 17.82 -10.82 9.44
C PRO A 43 17.37 -9.77 10.46
N LEU A 44 16.09 -9.39 10.43
CA LEU A 44 15.51 -8.45 11.42
C LEU A 44 15.67 -8.94 12.86
N SER A 45 15.64 -10.26 13.08
CA SER A 45 15.84 -10.87 14.39
C SER A 45 17.23 -10.62 14.99
N GLU A 46 18.23 -10.31 14.15
CA GLU A 46 19.61 -10.02 14.59
C GLU A 46 19.86 -8.51 14.73
N MET A 47 18.85 -7.66 14.51
CA MET A 47 19.04 -6.21 14.38
C MET A 47 19.68 -5.58 15.61
N ALA A 48 19.18 -5.85 16.81
CA ALA A 48 19.74 -5.29 18.04
C ALA A 48 21.23 -5.67 18.23
N THR A 49 21.56 -6.94 17.95
CA THR A 49 22.92 -7.47 18.04
C THR A 49 23.85 -6.85 16.99
N VAL A 50 23.40 -6.72 15.75
CA VAL A 50 24.19 -6.09 14.68
C VAL A 50 24.44 -4.61 14.97
N LEU A 51 23.41 -3.88 15.42
CA LEU A 51 23.50 -2.45 15.67
C LEU A 51 24.34 -2.11 16.91
N SER A 52 24.41 -2.99 17.91
CA SER A 52 25.30 -2.81 19.07
C SER A 52 26.78 -3.03 18.73
N MET A 53 27.08 -3.75 17.65
CA MET A 53 28.45 -4.00 17.16
C MET A 53 28.94 -2.98 16.13
N VAL A 54 28.14 -1.97 15.79
CA VAL A 54 28.55 -0.93 14.84
C VAL A 54 29.67 -0.07 15.43
N ASP A 55 30.74 0.12 14.66
CA ASP A 55 31.78 1.10 14.97
C ASP A 55 31.23 2.53 14.79
N THR A 56 30.92 3.19 15.90
CA THR A 56 30.33 4.54 15.95
C THR A 56 31.26 5.64 15.45
N SER A 57 32.57 5.37 15.34
CA SER A 57 33.54 6.33 14.80
C SER A 57 33.48 6.47 13.28
N ARG A 58 32.67 5.64 12.60
CA ARG A 58 32.60 5.58 11.13
C ARG A 58 31.26 6.04 10.60
N ASP A 59 31.29 6.52 9.36
CA ASP A 59 30.07 6.79 8.62
C ASP A 59 29.27 5.50 8.40
N THR A 60 28.12 5.40 9.06
CA THR A 60 27.21 4.26 8.96
C THR A 60 25.81 4.71 8.61
N TRP A 61 25.13 3.90 7.78
CA TRP A 61 23.76 4.11 7.35
C TRP A 61 22.96 2.82 7.45
N ILE A 62 21.65 2.95 7.66
CA ILE A 62 20.70 1.83 7.76
C ILE A 62 19.55 2.02 6.76
N THR A 63 19.06 0.92 6.19
CA THR A 63 17.86 0.92 5.36
C THR A 63 16.63 1.37 6.14
N GLN A 64 15.73 2.09 5.47
CA GLN A 64 14.46 2.54 6.03
C GLN A 64 13.29 1.58 5.73
N ALA A 65 13.54 0.54 4.93
CA ALA A 65 12.58 -0.48 4.53
C ALA A 65 13.10 -1.88 4.85
N GLU A 66 12.19 -2.85 4.89
CA GLU A 66 12.49 -4.27 5.08
C GLU A 66 12.49 -5.00 3.73
N PHE A 67 13.30 -6.05 3.59
CA PHE A 67 13.47 -6.81 2.34
C PHE A 67 13.27 -8.32 2.53
N MET A 68 12.84 -9.00 1.47
CA MET A 68 12.57 -10.44 1.45
C MET A 68 13.85 -11.28 1.34
N ARG A 69 14.90 -10.69 0.76
CA ARG A 69 16.20 -11.32 0.51
C ARG A 69 17.28 -10.46 1.17
N PRO A 70 18.50 -11.00 1.43
CA PRO A 70 19.59 -10.27 2.07
C PRO A 70 20.24 -9.20 1.15
N ASN A 71 19.44 -8.31 0.56
CA ASN A 71 19.87 -7.13 -0.17
C ASN A 71 18.76 -6.07 -0.13
N ARG A 72 19.14 -4.80 -0.25
CA ARG A 72 18.21 -3.67 -0.27
C ARG A 72 17.71 -3.27 -1.67
N ARG A 73 17.43 -4.23 -2.55
CA ARG A 73 16.89 -3.94 -3.89
C ARG A 73 15.39 -3.71 -3.82
N VAL A 74 14.87 -2.75 -4.57
CA VAL A 74 13.44 -2.40 -4.49
C VAL A 74 12.56 -3.56 -4.96
N VAL A 75 13.08 -4.38 -5.89
CA VAL A 75 12.39 -5.60 -6.31
C VAL A 75 12.17 -6.58 -5.15
N ASN A 76 13.07 -6.58 -4.17
CA ASN A 76 13.03 -7.41 -2.96
C ASN A 76 12.34 -6.71 -1.78
N LEU A 77 11.73 -5.53 -1.97
CA LEU A 77 11.01 -4.82 -0.92
C LEU A 77 9.95 -5.72 -0.27
N LEU A 78 9.97 -5.83 1.04
CA LEU A 78 8.98 -6.58 1.80
C LEU A 78 7.95 -5.63 2.40
N ARG A 79 8.41 -4.63 3.18
CA ARG A 79 7.57 -3.72 3.96
C ARG A 79 8.17 -2.33 4.10
N LEU A 80 7.31 -1.35 4.35
CA LEU A 80 7.65 0.04 4.61
C LEU A 80 7.01 0.51 5.92
N GLY A 81 7.81 1.00 6.87
CA GLY A 81 7.34 1.46 8.18
C GLY A 81 7.23 2.99 8.34
N LEU A 82 7.75 3.77 7.40
CA LEU A 82 7.78 5.23 7.49
C LEU A 82 7.78 5.92 6.10
N LEU A 83 7.52 7.22 6.09
CA LEU A 83 8.06 8.15 5.08
C LEU A 83 9.22 8.94 5.69
N PHE A 84 10.12 9.43 4.85
CA PHE A 84 11.28 10.21 5.31
C PHE A 84 11.62 11.35 4.36
N VAL A 85 12.41 12.33 4.79
CA VAL A 85 13.06 13.30 3.91
C VAL A 85 14.45 13.58 4.45
N ASP A 86 15.46 13.49 3.57
CA ASP A 86 16.82 13.94 3.87
C ASP A 86 16.95 15.41 3.44
N ILE A 87 17.15 16.31 4.40
CA ILE A 87 17.16 17.77 4.22
C ILE A 87 18.59 18.26 4.41
N ASP A 88 19.25 18.60 3.31
CA ASP A 88 20.61 19.11 3.25
C ASP A 88 20.68 20.59 3.67
N THR A 89 20.28 20.89 4.91
CA THR A 89 20.23 22.26 5.45
C THR A 89 21.56 23.01 5.30
N TYR A 90 22.70 22.31 5.37
CA TYR A 90 24.04 22.88 5.17
C TYR A 90 24.27 23.50 3.77
N LYS A 91 23.42 23.21 2.78
CA LYS A 91 23.45 23.85 1.45
C LYS A 91 22.63 25.14 1.40
N MET A 92 21.89 25.47 2.45
CA MET A 92 20.90 26.53 2.45
C MET A 92 21.37 27.72 3.28
N SER A 93 21.22 28.93 2.75
CA SER A 93 21.61 30.17 3.44
C SER A 93 20.83 30.40 4.73
N TRP A 94 19.53 30.10 4.74
CA TRP A 94 18.66 30.28 5.92
C TRP A 94 19.12 29.46 7.13
N ALA A 95 19.84 28.36 6.90
CA ALA A 95 20.27 27.40 7.91
C ALA A 95 21.66 27.72 8.51
N GLN A 96 22.41 28.65 7.92
CA GLN A 96 23.76 28.99 8.38
C GLN A 96 23.74 29.54 9.81
N GLY A 97 24.66 29.07 10.65
CA GLY A 97 24.79 29.48 12.05
C GLY A 97 23.69 28.98 13.00
N ARG A 98 22.68 28.26 12.50
CA ARG A 98 21.61 27.70 13.35
C ARG A 98 22.04 26.39 14.01
N THR A 99 21.61 26.17 15.24
CA THR A 99 21.77 24.89 15.93
C THR A 99 20.88 23.80 15.29
N PRO A 100 21.22 22.51 15.43
CA PRO A 100 20.38 21.42 14.94
C PRO A 100 18.93 21.47 15.45
N GLU A 101 18.72 21.89 16.69
CA GLU A 101 17.39 22.09 17.30
C GLU A 101 16.63 23.25 16.63
N ALA A 102 17.31 24.36 16.33
CA ALA A 102 16.71 25.48 15.62
C ALA A 102 16.38 25.13 14.16
N LEU A 103 17.15 24.24 13.52
CA LEU A 103 16.83 23.69 12.20
C LEU A 103 15.56 22.83 12.27
N ALA A 104 15.47 21.94 13.25
CA ALA A 104 14.28 21.11 13.47
C ALA A 104 13.03 21.96 13.72
N ALA A 105 13.11 22.98 14.57
CA ALA A 105 12.01 23.91 14.83
C ALA A 105 11.56 24.65 13.56
N ALA A 106 12.49 25.07 12.70
CA ALA A 106 12.17 25.72 11.43
C ALA A 106 11.46 24.76 10.44
N ILE A 107 11.85 23.49 10.42
CA ILE A 107 11.19 22.46 9.62
C ILE A 107 9.76 22.22 10.11
N ASN A 108 9.55 22.08 11.44
CA ASN A 108 8.21 21.93 12.00
C ASN A 108 7.33 23.13 11.68
N TYR A 109 7.85 24.35 11.85
CA TYR A 109 7.14 25.58 11.50
C TYR A 109 6.71 25.57 10.02
N PHE A 110 7.62 25.21 9.11
CA PHE A 110 7.29 25.09 7.69
C PHE A 110 6.21 24.03 7.44
N CYS A 111 6.30 22.86 8.07
CA CYS A 111 5.29 21.81 7.95
C CYS A 111 3.91 22.31 8.38
N GLN A 112 3.81 23.00 9.52
CA GLN A 112 2.55 23.57 9.99
C GLN A 112 1.98 24.61 9.02
N GLN A 113 2.82 25.52 8.49
CA GLN A 113 2.40 26.54 7.53
C GLN A 113 1.90 25.95 6.21
N GLU A 114 2.53 24.88 5.73
CA GLU A 114 2.15 24.19 4.49
C GLU A 114 1.04 23.15 4.67
N GLY A 115 0.51 22.99 5.89
CA GLY A 115 -0.49 21.95 6.20
C GLY A 115 0.05 20.52 6.11
N ILE A 116 1.36 20.35 6.19
CA ILE A 116 2.02 19.04 6.20
C ILE A 116 2.00 18.52 7.65
N PRO A 117 1.55 17.28 7.90
CA PRO A 117 1.68 16.68 9.23
C PRO A 117 3.12 16.76 9.73
N GLU A 118 3.33 17.07 11.00
CA GLU A 118 4.68 17.23 11.55
C GLU A 118 5.46 15.90 11.54
N PRO A 119 6.80 15.91 11.34
CA PRO A 119 7.61 14.71 11.49
C PRO A 119 7.42 14.07 12.86
N SER A 120 7.32 12.73 12.90
CA SER A 120 7.30 11.96 14.15
C SER A 120 8.57 12.19 14.95
N PHE A 121 9.71 12.23 14.27
CA PHE A 121 10.98 12.64 14.85
C PHE A 121 11.95 13.09 13.75
N MET A 122 13.02 13.77 14.18
CA MET A 122 14.08 14.27 13.31
C MET A 122 15.45 13.88 13.85
N VAL A 123 16.30 13.37 12.95
CA VAL A 123 17.69 13.01 13.22
C VAL A 123 18.60 14.04 12.56
N TYR A 124 19.49 14.65 13.34
CA TYR A 124 20.61 15.40 12.79
C TYR A 124 21.64 14.44 12.24
N SER A 125 21.94 14.56 10.95
CA SER A 125 22.86 13.68 10.22
C SER A 125 24.33 14.06 10.37
N GLY A 126 24.63 14.99 11.27
CA GLY A 126 25.93 15.66 11.41
C GLY A 126 26.10 16.91 10.53
N ARG A 127 25.20 17.11 9.54
CA ARG A 127 25.20 18.30 8.67
C ARG A 127 23.80 18.78 8.27
N GLY A 128 22.88 17.84 8.06
CA GLY A 128 21.49 18.08 7.67
C GLY A 128 20.51 17.45 8.64
N ILE A 129 19.23 17.43 8.28
CA ILE A 129 18.15 16.85 9.08
C ILE A 129 17.46 15.74 8.29
N GLN A 130 17.29 14.58 8.90
CA GLN A 130 16.47 13.49 8.42
C GLN A 130 15.14 13.53 9.15
N ALA A 131 14.10 14.03 8.49
CA ALA A 131 12.75 14.04 9.01
C ALA A 131 12.06 12.70 8.72
N LYS A 132 11.38 12.13 9.71
CA LYS A 132 10.74 10.81 9.62
C LYS A 132 9.30 10.87 10.11
N TRP A 133 8.39 10.29 9.31
CA TRP A 133 6.97 10.12 9.62
C TRP A 133 6.69 8.64 9.78
N LEU A 134 6.58 8.19 11.03
CA LEU A 134 6.29 6.82 11.36
C LEU A 134 4.86 6.46 11.00
N LEU A 135 4.66 5.23 10.55
CA LEU A 135 3.32 4.69 10.29
C LEU A 135 2.83 3.89 11.49
N GLU A 136 1.50 3.86 11.69
CA GLU A 136 0.83 3.02 12.71
C GLU A 136 1.12 1.53 12.50
N GLY A 137 1.37 1.13 11.25
CA GLY A 137 1.79 -0.22 10.89
C GLY A 137 2.63 -0.20 9.62
N THR A 138 3.14 -1.37 9.25
CA THR A 138 3.94 -1.53 8.04
C THR A 138 3.07 -1.67 6.81
N LEU A 139 3.40 -0.95 5.75
CA LEU A 139 2.76 -1.12 4.45
C LEU A 139 3.36 -2.32 3.71
N PRO A 140 2.53 -3.17 3.08
CA PRO A 140 3.03 -4.23 2.22
C PRO A 140 3.62 -3.65 0.93
N ARG A 141 4.49 -4.41 0.27
CA ARG A 141 5.09 -4.05 -1.03
C ARG A 141 4.08 -3.62 -2.11
N ALA A 142 2.84 -4.12 -2.06
CA ALA A 142 1.77 -3.73 -2.97
C ALA A 142 1.39 -2.24 -2.90
N ALA A 143 1.68 -1.56 -1.78
CA ALA A 143 1.42 -0.14 -1.58
C ALA A 143 2.55 0.78 -2.08
N LEU A 144 3.67 0.21 -2.57
CA LEU A 144 4.86 0.97 -2.99
C LEU A 144 4.55 2.11 -3.97
N PRO A 145 3.72 1.94 -5.04
CA PRO A 145 3.44 3.04 -5.96
C PRO A 145 2.78 4.26 -5.29
N ARG A 146 1.89 4.03 -4.32
CA ARG A 146 1.22 5.11 -3.57
C ARG A 146 2.16 5.73 -2.54
N TRP A 147 2.96 4.90 -1.86
CA TRP A 147 4.01 5.39 -0.96
C TRP A 147 5.02 6.28 -1.72
N ASN A 148 5.49 5.84 -2.89
CA ASN A 148 6.37 6.63 -3.76
C ASN A 148 5.76 7.97 -4.19
N ALA A 149 4.44 8.04 -4.36
CA ALA A 149 3.76 9.29 -4.69
C ALA A 149 3.80 10.26 -3.49
N CYS A 150 3.51 9.77 -2.29
CA CYS A 150 3.57 10.57 -1.06
C CYS A 150 5.00 11.04 -0.80
N GLN A 151 5.97 10.13 -0.89
CA GLN A 151 7.41 10.39 -0.73
C GLN A 151 7.90 11.46 -1.72
N LYS A 152 7.52 11.36 -3.01
CA LYS A 152 7.85 12.36 -4.04
C LYS A 152 7.24 13.73 -3.73
N HIS A 153 5.98 13.77 -3.31
CA HIS A 153 5.32 15.03 -2.99
C HIS A 153 5.95 15.69 -1.76
N LEU A 154 6.21 14.92 -0.71
CA LEU A 154 6.82 15.39 0.53
C LEU A 154 8.22 15.99 0.28
N VAL A 155 9.07 15.30 -0.48
CA VAL A 155 10.38 15.81 -0.91
C VAL A 155 10.24 17.08 -1.76
N SER A 156 9.27 17.13 -2.66
CA SER A 156 9.02 18.32 -3.50
C SER A 156 8.61 19.54 -2.65
N LYS A 157 7.72 19.35 -1.67
CA LYS A 157 7.24 20.42 -0.79
C LYS A 157 8.35 20.98 0.10
N LEU A 158 9.25 20.12 0.59
CA LEU A 158 10.37 20.51 1.44
C LEU A 158 11.63 20.93 0.66
N SER A 159 11.54 21.05 -0.68
CA SER A 159 12.68 21.43 -1.53
C SER A 159 13.26 22.80 -1.18
N SER A 160 12.43 23.77 -0.80
CA SER A 160 12.85 25.10 -0.35
C SER A 160 13.68 25.08 0.94
N LEU A 161 13.54 24.02 1.75
CA LEU A 161 14.35 23.80 2.95
C LEU A 161 15.63 23.00 2.65
N GLY A 162 15.83 22.55 1.42
CA GLY A 162 17.00 21.76 1.01
C GLY A 162 16.77 20.25 0.96
N ALA A 163 15.53 19.77 0.85
CA ALA A 163 15.25 18.35 0.65
C ALA A 163 15.98 17.79 -0.59
N ASP A 164 16.70 16.67 -0.42
CA ASP A 164 17.41 16.00 -1.52
C ASP A 164 16.40 15.35 -2.49
N PRO A 165 16.28 15.83 -3.75
CA PRO A 165 15.37 15.27 -4.73
C PRO A 165 15.71 13.82 -5.13
N ALA A 166 16.90 13.33 -4.80
CA ALA A 166 17.30 11.95 -5.02
C ALA A 166 16.85 11.02 -3.87
N ALA A 167 16.69 11.50 -2.64
CA ALA A 167 16.40 10.70 -1.44
C ALA A 167 14.90 10.34 -1.29
N LYS A 168 14.35 9.61 -2.26
CA LYS A 168 12.90 9.32 -2.33
C LYS A 168 12.52 7.89 -2.71
N ASP A 169 13.50 6.98 -2.79
CA ASP A 169 13.30 5.57 -3.11
C ASP A 169 13.17 4.70 -1.85
N ALA A 170 12.43 3.61 -1.95
CA ALA A 170 12.26 2.66 -0.86
C ALA A 170 13.55 1.90 -0.47
N SER A 171 14.58 1.88 -1.33
CA SER A 171 15.87 1.26 -1.04
C SER A 171 16.89 2.20 -0.38
N ARG A 172 16.45 3.40 0.01
CA ARG A 172 17.31 4.42 0.61
C ARG A 172 17.86 3.97 1.96
N VAL A 173 19.12 4.32 2.19
CA VAL A 173 19.78 4.23 3.50
C VAL A 173 19.96 5.63 4.06
N LEU A 174 19.67 5.81 5.35
CA LEU A 174 19.85 7.07 6.09
C LEU A 174 20.88 6.87 7.21
N ARG A 175 21.44 7.97 7.71
CA ARG A 175 22.50 7.91 8.74
C ARG A 175 21.96 7.21 9.99
N LEU A 176 22.77 6.32 10.54
CA LEU A 176 22.45 5.68 11.82
C LEU A 176 22.78 6.64 12.97
N VAL A 177 21.88 6.74 13.94
CA VAL A 177 22.13 7.54 15.16
C VAL A 177 23.35 7.02 15.92
N ASN A 178 23.96 7.87 16.73
CA ASN A 178 25.19 7.63 17.48
C ASN A 178 26.42 7.31 16.63
N THR A 179 26.38 7.53 15.31
CA THR A 179 27.55 7.38 14.43
C THR A 179 28.09 8.73 13.98
N VAL A 180 29.40 8.83 13.77
CA VAL A 180 30.05 10.05 13.27
C VAL A 180 29.75 10.27 11.79
N ASN A 181 29.52 11.53 11.43
CA ASN A 181 29.65 12.00 10.07
C ASN A 181 31.06 12.57 9.87
N THR A 182 31.95 11.79 9.25
CA THR A 182 33.38 12.15 9.14
C THR A 182 33.62 13.42 8.33
N LYS A 183 32.67 13.82 7.47
CA LYS A 183 32.74 15.08 6.71
C LYS A 183 32.63 16.33 7.58
N SER A 184 32.07 16.20 8.78
CA SER A 184 31.83 17.31 9.72
C SER A 184 32.40 17.06 11.11
N GLY A 185 32.79 15.83 11.45
CA GLY A 185 33.17 15.42 12.81
C GLY A 185 31.99 15.26 13.78
N ASN A 186 30.81 15.80 13.44
CA ASN A 186 29.61 15.73 14.28
C ASN A 186 29.02 14.32 14.40
N ILE A 187 28.44 14.03 15.56
CA ILE A 187 27.70 12.80 15.85
C ILE A 187 26.26 12.92 15.37
N CYS A 188 25.75 11.88 14.71
CA CYS A 188 24.35 11.79 14.32
C CYS A 188 23.47 11.54 15.57
N ARG A 189 22.43 12.34 15.79
CA ARG A 189 21.57 12.23 16.98
C ARG A 189 20.16 12.70 16.72
N VAL A 190 19.21 12.21 17.50
CA VAL A 190 17.84 12.73 17.49
C VAL A 190 17.83 14.16 18.05
N VAL A 191 17.15 15.07 17.37
CA VAL A 191 17.09 16.50 17.74
C VAL A 191 15.68 16.99 18.04
N SER A 192 14.66 16.24 17.62
CA SER A 192 13.25 16.54 17.88
C SER A 192 12.45 15.26 17.82
N VAL A 193 11.49 15.12 18.72
CA VAL A 193 10.50 14.04 18.75
C VAL A 193 9.16 14.68 19.03
N LEU A 194 8.16 14.34 18.20
CA LEU A 194 6.79 14.71 18.48
C LEU A 194 6.13 13.54 19.22
N GLU A 195 5.87 13.72 20.51
CA GLU A 195 5.41 12.65 21.38
C GLU A 195 3.91 12.71 21.61
N ARG A 196 3.30 11.52 21.72
CA ARG A 196 1.96 11.31 22.21
C ARG A 196 1.97 10.08 23.10
N ASP A 197 1.45 10.20 24.31
CA ASP A 197 1.39 9.11 25.29
C ASP A 197 2.76 8.45 25.59
N GLY A 198 3.83 9.27 25.61
CA GLY A 198 5.20 8.81 25.91
C GLY A 198 5.91 8.06 24.78
N ALA A 199 5.35 8.06 23.56
CA ALA A 199 5.97 7.47 22.38
C ALA A 199 5.94 8.46 21.19
N PRO A 200 6.85 8.32 20.20
CA PRO A 200 6.75 9.09 18.97
C PRO A 200 5.40 8.85 18.27
N ILE A 201 4.76 9.94 17.85
CA ILE A 201 3.53 9.88 17.06
C ILE A 201 3.68 9.00 15.83
N ARG A 202 2.67 8.18 15.59
CA ARG A 202 2.52 7.37 14.38
C ARG A 202 1.29 7.84 13.62
N TYR A 203 1.37 7.74 12.30
CA TYR A 203 0.31 8.19 11.42
C TYR A 203 -0.33 7.03 10.67
N ASN A 204 -1.65 7.13 10.51
CA ASN A 204 -2.35 6.34 9.53
C ASN A 204 -1.90 6.70 8.11
N PHE A 205 -1.58 5.72 7.27
CA PHE A 205 -1.06 6.00 5.92
C PHE A 205 -2.11 6.62 4.99
N GLU A 206 -3.39 6.27 5.13
CA GLU A 206 -4.46 6.90 4.38
C GLU A 206 -4.56 8.39 4.69
N TYR A 207 -4.46 8.76 5.98
CA TYR A 207 -4.43 10.15 6.42
C TYR A 207 -3.23 10.90 5.82
N LEU A 208 -2.00 10.36 5.91
CA LEU A 208 -0.84 11.01 5.29
C LEU A 208 -1.01 11.15 3.78
N ALA A 209 -1.54 10.14 3.10
CA ALA A 209 -1.75 10.19 1.67
C ALA A 209 -2.81 11.25 1.27
N GLU A 210 -3.82 11.48 2.10
CA GLU A 210 -4.84 12.52 1.86
C GLU A 210 -4.29 13.93 2.09
N MET A 211 -3.48 14.11 3.14
CA MET A 211 -2.84 15.41 3.43
C MET A 211 -1.74 15.76 2.42
N LEU A 212 -0.98 14.77 1.94
CA LEU A 212 0.16 15.00 1.07
C LEU A 212 -0.18 15.01 -0.41
N LEU A 213 -1.16 14.22 -0.89
CA LEU A 213 -1.39 14.15 -2.33
C LEU A 213 -2.35 15.28 -2.77
N PRO A 214 -1.97 16.10 -3.77
CA PRO A 214 -2.70 17.31 -4.18
C PRO A 214 -4.07 17.02 -4.81
N VAL A 215 -4.38 15.75 -5.03
CA VAL A 215 -5.71 15.31 -5.38
C VAL A 215 -6.08 14.26 -4.36
N ALA A 216 -6.87 14.67 -3.38
CA ALA A 216 -7.50 13.73 -2.47
C ALA A 216 -8.29 12.72 -3.31
N ARG A 217 -8.45 11.49 -2.81
CA ARG A 217 -9.12 10.41 -3.54
C ARG A 217 -10.48 10.84 -4.10
N TRP A 218 -11.19 11.69 -3.34
CA TRP A 218 -12.50 12.24 -3.66
C TRP A 218 -12.48 13.28 -4.79
N ASP A 219 -11.41 14.07 -4.94
CA ASP A 219 -11.27 15.08 -6.00
C ASP A 219 -11.04 14.43 -7.38
N ILE A 220 -10.29 13.32 -7.43
CA ILE A 220 -10.13 12.51 -8.66
C ILE A 220 -11.47 11.91 -9.08
N GLU A 221 -12.28 11.47 -8.11
CA GLU A 221 -13.63 10.94 -8.35
C GLU A 221 -14.57 12.04 -8.85
N LYS A 222 -14.55 13.23 -8.25
CA LYS A 222 -15.38 14.39 -8.63
C LYS A 222 -15.02 14.95 -10.01
N GLN A 223 -13.73 15.07 -10.34
CA GLN A 223 -13.27 15.49 -11.67
C GLN A 223 -13.61 14.49 -12.79
N ARG A 224 -13.71 13.19 -12.45
CA ARG A 224 -14.15 12.15 -13.39
C ARG A 224 -15.66 12.12 -13.55
N GLN A 225 -16.43 12.38 -12.50
CA GLN A 225 -17.87 12.59 -12.59
C GLN A 225 -18.19 13.77 -13.51
N THR A 226 -17.54 14.92 -13.32
CA THR A 226 -17.72 16.09 -14.21
C THR A 226 -17.30 15.82 -15.66
N LYS A 227 -16.22 15.06 -15.89
CA LYS A 227 -15.81 14.65 -17.25
C LYS A 227 -16.71 13.57 -17.87
N ALA A 228 -17.35 12.73 -17.06
CA ALA A 228 -18.33 11.74 -17.50
C ALA A 228 -19.67 12.41 -17.84
N GLU A 229 -20.12 13.36 -17.01
CA GLU A 229 -21.28 14.24 -17.23
C GLU A 229 -21.12 15.08 -18.51
N GLN A 230 -19.91 15.54 -18.82
CA GLN A 230 -19.63 16.28 -20.05
C GLN A 230 -19.55 15.41 -21.31
N LYS A 231 -19.42 14.08 -21.20
CA LYS A 231 -19.25 13.19 -22.37
C LYS A 231 -20.40 12.26 -22.70
N LEU A 232 -21.42 12.11 -21.87
CA LEU A 232 -22.68 11.43 -22.21
C LEU A 232 -23.78 11.82 -21.22
N GLN A 233 -24.97 12.17 -21.71
CA GLN A 233 -26.20 12.19 -20.90
C GLN A 233 -26.45 10.76 -20.38
N LEU A 234 -26.05 10.49 -19.14
CA LEU A 234 -26.38 9.26 -18.43
C LEU A 234 -27.60 9.53 -17.56
N LEU A 235 -28.68 8.78 -17.81
CA LEU A 235 -29.87 8.71 -16.95
C LEU A 235 -29.45 8.52 -15.48
N PRO A 236 -30.17 9.12 -14.51
CA PRO A 236 -29.75 9.19 -13.12
C PRO A 236 -29.84 7.81 -12.44
N GLY A 237 -28.75 7.05 -12.52
CA GLY A 237 -28.53 5.84 -11.72
C GLY A 237 -27.77 6.20 -10.46
N GLY A 238 -28.46 6.38 -9.34
CA GLY A 238 -27.85 6.71 -8.05
C GLY A 238 -26.79 5.69 -7.63
N ARG A 239 -25.53 6.13 -7.51
CA ARG A 239 -24.44 5.43 -6.81
C ARG A 239 -23.23 6.37 -6.63
N GLN A 240 -22.98 6.78 -5.40
CA GLN A 240 -21.62 7.06 -4.94
C GLN A 240 -20.99 5.71 -4.58
N SER A 241 -19.98 5.28 -5.33
CA SER A 241 -19.15 4.13 -4.95
C SER A 241 -17.70 4.54 -5.02
N ASN A 242 -16.92 4.20 -3.99
CA ASN A 242 -15.47 4.34 -3.88
C ASN A 242 -14.74 3.63 -5.05
N LEU A 243 -14.72 4.24 -6.23
CA LEU A 243 -14.08 3.71 -7.42
C LEU A 243 -12.59 4.04 -7.31
N ARG A 244 -11.78 3.06 -6.86
CA ARG A 244 -10.30 3.18 -6.87
C ARG A 244 -9.84 3.66 -8.26
N GLY A 245 -9.30 4.87 -8.32
CA GLY A 245 -8.81 5.46 -9.56
C GLY A 245 -7.76 4.57 -10.24
N PHE A 246 -7.89 4.40 -11.56
CA PHE A 246 -6.91 3.69 -12.38
C PHE A 246 -5.56 4.43 -12.36
N SER A 247 -4.53 3.79 -11.80
CA SER A 247 -3.14 4.26 -11.79
C SER A 247 -2.29 3.34 -12.66
N GLY A 248 -1.72 3.87 -13.74
CA GLY A 248 -0.84 3.11 -14.64
C GLY A 248 0.40 2.55 -13.92
N ARG A 249 0.91 3.28 -12.91
CA ARG A 249 2.03 2.81 -12.06
C ARG A 249 1.64 1.63 -11.19
N GLN A 250 0.44 1.68 -10.59
CA GLN A 250 -0.09 0.55 -9.81
C GLN A 250 -0.33 -0.66 -10.71
N LEU A 251 -0.90 -0.46 -11.91
CA LEU A 251 -1.09 -1.54 -12.87
C LEU A 251 0.24 -2.20 -13.26
N ALA A 252 1.28 -1.42 -13.54
CA ALA A 252 2.59 -1.96 -13.87
C ALA A 252 3.16 -2.79 -12.70
N TRP A 253 3.08 -2.28 -11.47
CA TRP A 253 3.50 -3.03 -10.29
C TRP A 253 2.69 -4.32 -10.08
N ASP A 254 1.37 -4.24 -10.19
CA ASP A 254 0.50 -5.41 -10.04
C ASP A 254 0.77 -6.47 -11.13
N ARG A 255 1.13 -6.06 -12.35
CA ARG A 255 1.54 -6.98 -13.43
C ARG A 255 2.88 -7.67 -13.15
N LEU A 256 3.83 -6.97 -12.52
CA LEU A 256 5.07 -7.60 -12.04
C LEU A 256 4.75 -8.70 -11.02
N GLU A 257 3.84 -8.43 -10.07
CA GLU A 257 3.43 -9.44 -9.08
C GLU A 257 2.62 -10.58 -9.71
N ASP A 258 1.78 -10.31 -10.71
CA ASP A 258 1.10 -11.38 -11.47
C ASP A 258 2.10 -12.30 -12.16
N LEU A 259 3.17 -11.76 -12.76
CA LEU A 259 4.22 -12.57 -13.36
C LEU A 259 5.01 -13.38 -12.34
N ARG A 260 5.14 -12.92 -11.09
CA ARG A 260 5.70 -13.75 -10.01
C ARG A 260 4.76 -14.85 -9.60
N LYS A 261 3.48 -14.52 -9.47
CA LYS A 261 2.46 -15.50 -9.11
C LYS A 261 2.36 -16.60 -10.17
N LEU A 262 2.48 -16.24 -11.44
CA LEU A 262 2.50 -17.20 -12.55
C LEU A 262 3.64 -18.22 -12.40
N ASP A 263 4.86 -17.76 -12.13
CA ASP A 263 6.00 -18.65 -11.91
C ASP A 263 5.77 -19.58 -10.70
N GLU A 264 5.20 -19.07 -9.61
CA GLU A 264 4.86 -19.88 -8.43
C GLU A 264 3.85 -20.99 -8.79
N LEU A 265 2.80 -20.66 -9.56
CA LEU A 265 1.78 -21.62 -9.98
C LEU A 265 2.34 -22.73 -10.88
N ARG A 266 3.37 -22.41 -11.66
CA ARG A 266 4.05 -23.34 -12.56
C ARG A 266 5.18 -24.13 -11.90
N GLY A 267 5.49 -23.87 -10.63
CA GLY A 267 6.60 -24.51 -9.93
C GLY A 267 7.99 -24.06 -10.41
N GLY A 268 8.08 -22.87 -11.03
CA GLY A 268 9.30 -22.33 -11.63
C GLY A 268 9.18 -22.07 -13.12
N LEU A 269 10.30 -21.70 -13.75
CA LEU A 269 10.36 -21.35 -15.18
C LEU A 269 11.14 -22.35 -16.01
N ALA A 270 10.53 -22.76 -17.12
CA ALA A 270 11.17 -23.60 -18.13
C ALA A 270 12.37 -22.89 -18.79
N GLU A 271 13.28 -23.69 -19.31
CA GLU A 271 14.41 -23.20 -20.10
C GLU A 271 13.91 -22.50 -21.38
N GLY A 272 14.40 -21.29 -21.66
CA GLY A 272 13.95 -20.45 -22.78
C GLY A 272 12.91 -19.38 -22.43
N GLU A 273 12.22 -19.46 -21.29
CA GLU A 273 11.25 -18.45 -20.86
C GLU A 273 11.87 -17.36 -19.96
N ARG A 274 13.01 -17.67 -19.33
CA ARG A 274 13.65 -16.84 -18.30
C ARG A 274 13.95 -15.41 -18.75
N MET A 275 14.54 -15.23 -19.95
CA MET A 275 14.85 -13.90 -20.49
C MET A 275 13.58 -13.08 -20.74
N ARG A 276 12.53 -13.73 -21.24
CA ARG A 276 11.22 -13.09 -21.49
C ARG A 276 10.60 -12.60 -20.17
N HIS A 277 10.60 -13.44 -19.14
CA HIS A 277 10.14 -13.05 -17.80
C HIS A 277 10.98 -11.90 -17.25
N LEU A 278 12.31 -11.99 -17.30
CA LEU A 278 13.22 -10.94 -16.84
C LEU A 278 12.94 -9.60 -17.52
N PHE A 279 12.85 -9.60 -18.85
CA PHE A 279 12.58 -8.41 -19.66
C PHE A 279 11.28 -7.71 -19.24
N TRP A 280 10.18 -8.46 -19.16
CA TRP A 280 8.88 -7.88 -18.81
C TRP A 280 8.80 -7.41 -17.37
N ARG A 281 9.41 -8.16 -16.43
CA ARG A 281 9.49 -7.76 -15.03
C ARG A 281 10.25 -6.45 -14.85
N ILE A 282 11.39 -6.29 -15.53
CA ILE A 282 12.15 -5.03 -15.49
C ILE A 282 11.39 -3.88 -16.15
N ASN A 283 10.74 -4.14 -17.29
CA ASN A 283 9.91 -3.13 -17.95
C ASN A 283 8.77 -2.64 -17.03
N PHE A 284 8.10 -3.55 -16.32
CA PHE A 284 7.05 -3.18 -15.35
C PHE A 284 7.61 -2.48 -14.11
N LEU A 285 8.81 -2.87 -13.65
CA LEU A 285 9.48 -2.20 -12.54
C LEU A 285 9.80 -0.74 -12.91
N LEU A 286 10.28 -0.48 -14.13
CA LEU A 286 10.51 0.87 -14.68
C LEU A 286 9.20 1.65 -14.82
N LEU A 287 8.16 1.06 -15.42
CA LEU A 287 6.84 1.71 -15.59
C LEU A 287 6.16 2.06 -14.26
N SER A 288 6.37 1.25 -13.22
CA SER A 288 5.85 1.55 -11.88
C SER A 288 6.53 2.77 -11.23
N GLY A 289 7.70 3.17 -11.75
CA GLY A 289 8.55 4.21 -11.19
C GLY A 289 9.26 3.79 -9.90
N ALA A 290 9.34 2.48 -9.62
CA ALA A 290 10.08 1.90 -8.50
C ALA A 290 11.59 1.87 -8.72
N THR A 291 12.03 1.78 -9.99
CA THR A 291 13.44 1.83 -10.38
C THR A 291 13.68 2.88 -11.48
N ASN A 292 14.95 3.05 -11.85
CA ASN A 292 15.44 3.99 -12.87
C ASN A 292 16.51 3.32 -13.75
N SER A 293 16.92 3.98 -14.83
CA SER A 293 17.90 3.49 -15.79
C SER A 293 19.25 3.18 -15.12
N THR A 294 19.68 3.99 -14.15
CA THR A 294 20.94 3.81 -13.43
C THR A 294 20.95 2.52 -12.59
N GLN A 295 19.83 2.18 -11.94
CA GLN A 295 19.72 0.97 -11.10
C GLN A 295 19.20 -0.26 -11.86
N MET A 296 18.73 -0.10 -13.11
CA MET A 296 18.06 -1.13 -13.90
C MET A 296 18.81 -2.45 -13.94
N TYR A 297 20.12 -2.45 -14.28
CA TYR A 297 20.90 -3.69 -14.40
C TYR A 297 21.09 -4.40 -13.06
N HIS A 298 21.14 -3.66 -11.96
CA HIS A 298 21.23 -4.27 -10.65
C HIS A 298 19.90 -4.90 -10.21
N GLU A 299 18.78 -4.24 -10.51
CA GLU A 299 17.46 -4.84 -10.30
C GLU A 299 17.26 -6.06 -11.21
N ALA A 300 17.80 -6.03 -12.44
CA ALA A 300 17.76 -7.16 -13.36
C ALA A 300 18.60 -8.33 -12.87
N ALA A 301 19.79 -8.09 -12.30
CA ALA A 301 20.56 -9.13 -11.64
C ALA A 301 19.79 -9.77 -10.47
N ALA A 302 19.17 -8.96 -9.62
CA ALA A 302 18.36 -9.47 -8.51
C ALA A 302 17.16 -10.30 -8.99
N LEU A 303 16.48 -9.86 -10.06
CA LEU A 303 15.37 -10.60 -10.68
C LEU A 303 15.82 -11.88 -11.39
N ALA A 304 17.01 -11.89 -12.01
CA ALA A 304 17.55 -13.08 -12.64
C ALA A 304 17.85 -14.18 -11.61
N THR A 305 18.50 -13.81 -10.50
CA THR A 305 18.73 -14.72 -9.35
C THR A 305 17.42 -15.16 -8.69
N GLU A 306 16.37 -14.34 -8.75
CA GLU A 306 15.03 -14.75 -8.30
C GLU A 306 14.41 -15.80 -9.21
N ILE A 307 14.46 -15.60 -10.52
CA ILE A 307 13.92 -16.50 -11.55
C ILE A 307 14.61 -17.87 -11.51
N SER A 308 15.95 -17.88 -11.48
CA SER A 308 16.71 -19.12 -11.36
C SER A 308 18.10 -18.79 -10.80
N PRO A 309 18.46 -19.29 -9.60
CA PRO A 309 19.73 -18.98 -8.96
C PRO A 309 20.97 -19.36 -9.81
N ALA A 310 20.87 -20.42 -10.62
CA ALA A 310 21.95 -20.90 -11.47
C ALA A 310 21.99 -20.22 -12.85
N TRP A 311 20.99 -19.39 -13.16
CA TRP A 311 20.88 -18.75 -14.47
C TRP A 311 21.61 -17.40 -14.49
N SER A 312 22.45 -17.21 -15.51
CA SER A 312 23.05 -15.93 -15.85
C SER A 312 22.48 -15.41 -17.17
N TYR A 313 22.43 -14.08 -17.30
CA TYR A 313 21.97 -13.42 -18.52
C TYR A 313 23.02 -12.45 -19.05
N ARG A 314 22.98 -12.19 -20.36
CA ARG A 314 23.84 -11.19 -20.99
C ARG A 314 23.19 -9.81 -20.91
N SER A 315 23.90 -8.83 -20.39
CA SER A 315 23.39 -7.47 -20.22
C SER A 315 22.99 -6.80 -21.55
N GLN A 316 23.63 -7.18 -22.66
CA GLN A 316 23.30 -6.68 -24.00
C GLN A 316 21.84 -6.98 -24.39
N GLU A 317 21.25 -8.04 -23.86
CA GLU A 317 19.86 -8.42 -24.15
C GLU A 317 18.84 -7.43 -23.57
N LEU A 318 19.26 -6.59 -22.60
CA LEU A 318 18.45 -5.52 -22.02
C LEU A 318 18.80 -4.12 -22.57
N MET A 319 19.75 -4.00 -23.50
CA MET A 319 20.23 -2.69 -23.98
C MET A 319 19.12 -1.85 -24.60
N THR A 320 18.23 -2.47 -25.40
CA THR A 320 17.07 -1.78 -25.98
C THR A 320 16.13 -1.24 -24.91
N LEU A 321 15.89 -2.02 -23.85
CA LEU A 321 15.05 -1.59 -22.73
C LEU A 321 15.73 -0.48 -21.92
N TYR A 322 17.06 -0.53 -21.78
CA TYR A 322 17.84 0.53 -21.15
C TYR A 322 17.78 1.86 -21.91
N SER A 323 17.90 1.83 -23.24
CA SER A 323 17.72 3.03 -24.08
C SER A 323 16.31 3.61 -23.92
N LYS A 324 15.28 2.76 -23.91
CA LYS A 324 13.89 3.17 -23.66
C LYS A 324 13.68 3.73 -22.24
N ALA A 325 14.37 3.18 -21.24
CA ALA A 325 14.33 3.70 -19.88
C ALA A 325 14.86 5.13 -19.80
N LYS A 326 15.98 5.43 -20.49
CA LYS A 326 16.51 6.80 -20.57
C LYS A 326 15.54 7.77 -21.24
N GLN A 327 14.94 7.38 -22.36
CA GLN A 327 13.93 8.20 -23.06
C GLN A 327 12.73 8.47 -22.15
N TYR A 328 12.25 7.45 -21.43
CA TYR A 328 11.15 7.58 -20.48
C TYR A 328 11.48 8.54 -19.33
N GLU A 329 12.71 8.51 -18.81
CA GLU A 329 13.17 9.44 -17.77
C GLU A 329 13.32 10.88 -18.26
N ALA A 330 13.73 11.06 -19.52
CA ALA A 330 13.78 12.35 -20.18
C ALA A 330 12.38 12.92 -20.48
N GLY A 331 11.31 12.16 -20.24
CA GLY A 331 9.93 12.58 -20.51
C GLY A 331 9.57 12.52 -22.00
N GLU A 332 10.37 11.85 -22.82
CA GLU A 332 10.08 11.65 -24.24
C GLU A 332 8.81 10.82 -24.43
N LYS A 333 8.16 11.02 -25.57
CA LYS A 333 6.98 10.26 -25.97
C LYS A 333 7.16 9.72 -27.37
N VAL A 334 6.64 8.52 -27.60
CA VAL A 334 6.65 7.87 -28.91
C VAL A 334 5.27 8.01 -29.54
N SER A 335 5.21 8.61 -30.73
CA SER A 335 3.97 8.70 -31.50
C SER A 335 3.74 7.41 -32.28
N PHE A 336 2.57 6.78 -32.09
CA PHE A 336 2.15 5.60 -32.84
C PHE A 336 0.66 5.71 -33.16
N GLY A 337 0.29 5.66 -34.44
CA GLY A 337 -1.11 5.76 -34.88
C GLY A 337 -1.80 7.05 -34.42
N GLY A 338 -1.09 8.18 -34.44
CA GLY A 338 -1.60 9.50 -34.04
C GLY A 338 -1.80 9.67 -32.53
N LYS A 339 -1.30 8.74 -31.70
CA LYS A 339 -1.37 8.80 -30.24
C LYS A 339 0.02 8.75 -29.64
N GLU A 340 0.22 9.50 -28.56
CA GLU A 340 1.47 9.51 -27.81
C GLU A 340 1.49 8.42 -26.75
N PHE A 341 2.57 7.65 -26.71
CA PHE A 341 2.80 6.59 -25.75
C PHE A 341 4.12 6.78 -25.00
N SER A 342 4.22 6.11 -23.86
CA SER A 342 5.49 5.93 -23.15
C SER A 342 6.50 5.20 -24.07
N PRO A 343 7.80 5.58 -24.05
CA PRO A 343 8.85 4.83 -24.72
C PRO A 343 9.00 3.38 -24.24
N LEU A 344 8.70 3.12 -22.95
CA LEU A 344 8.62 1.77 -22.36
C LEU A 344 7.41 0.99 -22.87
N TYR A 345 7.49 -0.35 -22.83
CA TYR A 345 6.47 -1.22 -23.41
C TYR A 345 5.20 -1.28 -22.56
N THR A 346 4.06 -0.86 -23.11
CA THR A 346 2.74 -0.89 -22.43
C THR A 346 1.79 -1.90 -23.10
N PRO A 347 1.93 -3.22 -22.84
CA PRO A 347 1.17 -4.26 -23.53
C PRO A 347 -0.29 -4.29 -23.06
N LYS A 348 -1.17 -4.77 -23.96
CA LYS A 348 -2.54 -5.16 -23.63
C LYS A 348 -2.53 -6.49 -22.87
N ASN A 349 -3.61 -6.79 -22.15
CA ASN A 349 -3.74 -8.07 -21.44
C ASN A 349 -3.66 -9.25 -22.43
N ASP A 350 -4.36 -9.17 -23.56
CA ASP A 350 -4.33 -10.21 -24.60
C ASP A 350 -2.89 -10.49 -25.09
N THR A 351 -2.06 -9.45 -25.21
CA THR A 351 -0.64 -9.60 -25.57
C THR A 351 0.13 -10.40 -24.51
N LEU A 352 -0.08 -10.12 -23.21
CA LEU A 352 0.60 -10.82 -22.14
C LEU A 352 0.12 -12.27 -22.00
N ILE A 353 -1.20 -12.49 -22.09
CA ILE A 353 -1.81 -13.82 -22.03
C ILE A 353 -1.25 -14.70 -23.14
N ASN A 354 -1.23 -14.20 -24.38
CA ASN A 354 -0.66 -14.94 -25.51
C ASN A 354 0.86 -15.11 -25.38
N LEU A 355 1.57 -14.10 -24.89
CA LEU A 355 3.02 -14.16 -24.80
C LEU A 355 3.52 -15.17 -23.75
N PHE A 356 2.80 -15.30 -22.63
CA PHE A 356 3.14 -16.21 -21.54
C PHE A 356 2.29 -17.50 -21.56
N GLN A 357 1.43 -17.66 -22.57
CA GLN A 357 0.51 -18.79 -22.74
C GLN A 357 -0.27 -19.05 -21.44
N ILE A 358 -0.89 -18.00 -20.89
CA ILE A 358 -1.55 -18.05 -19.58
C ILE A 358 -2.91 -18.71 -19.72
N THR A 359 -3.15 -19.79 -18.98
CA THR A 359 -4.41 -20.55 -19.02
C THR A 359 -5.53 -19.80 -18.30
N ASP A 360 -6.79 -20.20 -18.53
CA ASP A 360 -7.93 -19.61 -17.83
C ASP A 360 -7.90 -19.91 -16.32
N GLU A 361 -7.41 -21.09 -15.92
CA GLU A 361 -7.18 -21.47 -14.52
C GLU A 361 -6.14 -20.56 -13.85
N GLU A 362 -5.04 -20.26 -14.54
CA GLU A 362 -4.01 -19.34 -14.05
C GLU A 362 -4.58 -17.93 -13.93
N GLN A 363 -5.28 -17.44 -14.97
CA GLN A 363 -5.90 -16.11 -14.98
C GLN A 363 -6.81 -15.89 -13.76
N ARG A 364 -7.59 -16.90 -13.33
CA ARG A 364 -8.45 -16.83 -12.12
C ARG A 364 -7.68 -16.50 -10.84
N GLN A 365 -6.39 -16.81 -10.78
CA GLN A 365 -5.51 -16.56 -9.64
C GLN A 365 -4.68 -15.28 -9.77
N LEU A 366 -4.64 -14.68 -10.97
CA LEU A 366 -3.96 -13.41 -11.23
C LEU A 366 -4.85 -12.20 -10.93
N LYS A 367 -4.24 -11.08 -10.59
CA LYS A 367 -4.93 -9.84 -10.21
C LYS A 367 -5.34 -9.01 -11.43
N THR A 368 -4.46 -8.86 -12.42
CA THR A 368 -4.59 -7.91 -13.52
C THR A 368 -4.44 -8.51 -14.92
N ILE A 369 -3.59 -9.52 -15.11
CA ILE A 369 -3.40 -10.19 -16.40
C ILE A 369 -4.52 -11.22 -16.61
N ILE A 370 -5.70 -10.72 -16.95
CA ILE A 370 -6.91 -11.51 -17.17
C ILE A 370 -7.57 -11.14 -18.50
N SER A 371 -8.25 -12.10 -19.10
CA SER A 371 -9.05 -11.92 -20.31
C SER A 371 -10.28 -11.06 -20.05
N LYS A 372 -10.89 -10.55 -21.13
CA LYS A 372 -12.15 -9.79 -21.03
C LYS A 372 -13.28 -10.63 -20.43
N ASN A 373 -13.31 -11.93 -20.73
CA ASN A 373 -14.31 -12.86 -20.22
C ASN A 373 -14.17 -13.06 -18.71
N GLU A 374 -12.95 -13.33 -18.23
CA GLU A 374 -12.67 -13.48 -16.80
C GLU A 374 -12.96 -12.17 -16.02
N ALA A 375 -12.60 -11.02 -16.59
CA ALA A 375 -12.93 -9.72 -16.00
C ALA A 375 -14.45 -9.50 -15.87
N LEU A 376 -15.22 -9.91 -16.89
CA LEU A 376 -16.69 -9.86 -16.88
C LEU A 376 -17.28 -10.80 -15.85
N GLU A 377 -16.77 -12.04 -15.74
CA GLU A 377 -17.23 -13.01 -14.75
C GLU A 377 -16.97 -12.53 -13.32
N ARG A 378 -15.77 -11.99 -13.04
CA ARG A 378 -15.48 -11.37 -11.73
C ARG A 378 -16.41 -10.22 -11.41
N ARG A 379 -16.77 -9.41 -12.41
CA ARG A 379 -17.74 -8.32 -12.23
C ARG A 379 -19.12 -8.89 -11.88
N ARG A 380 -19.62 -9.86 -12.66
CA ARG A 380 -20.90 -10.53 -12.41
C ARG A 380 -20.94 -11.17 -11.03
N ALA A 381 -19.87 -11.83 -10.60
CA ALA A 381 -19.76 -12.42 -9.27
C ALA A 381 -19.84 -11.37 -8.15
N ARG A 382 -19.16 -10.24 -8.30
CA ARG A 382 -19.25 -9.12 -7.34
C ARG A 382 -20.65 -8.51 -7.30
N ASP A 383 -21.27 -8.33 -8.47
CA ASP A 383 -22.63 -7.79 -8.56
C ASP A 383 -23.64 -8.73 -7.89
N ARG A 384 -23.53 -10.06 -8.12
CA ARG A 384 -24.34 -11.08 -7.41
C ARG A 384 -24.16 -11.00 -5.89
N LYS A 385 -22.91 -10.99 -5.40
CA LYS A 385 -22.63 -10.92 -3.96
C LYS A 385 -23.19 -9.64 -3.33
N ARG A 386 -23.06 -8.51 -4.03
CA ARG A 386 -23.61 -7.23 -3.57
C ARG A 386 -25.13 -7.24 -3.52
N ASP A 387 -25.78 -7.85 -4.50
CA ASP A 387 -27.23 -7.99 -4.52
C ASP A 387 -27.71 -8.93 -3.41
N GLU A 388 -26.99 -10.00 -3.12
CA GLU A 388 -27.22 -10.86 -1.96
C GLU A 388 -27.09 -10.10 -0.64
N GLU A 389 -26.00 -9.35 -0.44
CA GLU A 389 -25.79 -8.52 0.75
C GLU A 389 -26.90 -7.47 0.92
N ARG A 390 -27.31 -6.82 -0.18
CA ARG A 390 -28.44 -5.88 -0.20
C ARG A 390 -29.75 -6.56 0.20
N ARG A 391 -30.02 -7.75 -0.33
CA ARG A 391 -31.22 -8.53 0.03
C ARG A 391 -31.20 -8.92 1.51
N ARG A 392 -30.05 -9.37 2.03
CA ARG A 392 -29.90 -9.68 3.47
C ARG A 392 -30.12 -8.45 4.35
N ALA A 393 -29.55 -7.31 3.98
CA ALA A 393 -29.75 -6.06 4.71
C ALA A 393 -31.22 -5.59 4.69
N ALA A 394 -31.96 -5.92 3.63
CA ALA A 394 -33.40 -5.68 3.52
C ALA A 394 -34.28 -6.75 4.20
N GLY A 395 -33.68 -7.68 4.97
CA GLY A 395 -34.40 -8.69 5.74
C GLY A 395 -34.79 -9.95 4.95
N ALA A 396 -34.23 -10.18 3.75
CA ALA A 396 -34.45 -11.41 3.03
C ALA A 396 -33.84 -12.59 3.79
N VAL A 397 -34.70 -13.52 4.20
CA VAL A 397 -34.34 -14.74 4.91
C VAL A 397 -33.63 -15.70 3.95
N GLU A 398 -32.61 -16.40 4.46
CA GLU A 398 -31.86 -17.38 3.68
C GLU A 398 -32.79 -18.46 3.13
N ARG A 399 -32.52 -18.94 1.91
CA ARG A 399 -33.44 -19.87 1.22
C ARG A 399 -33.71 -21.12 2.05
N ASP A 400 -32.70 -21.62 2.75
CA ASP A 400 -32.84 -22.81 3.61
C ASP A 400 -33.73 -22.54 4.82
N VAL A 401 -33.66 -21.34 5.39
CA VAL A 401 -34.53 -20.90 6.51
C VAL A 401 -35.96 -20.63 6.01
N TYR A 402 -36.12 -20.05 4.82
CA TYR A 402 -37.41 -19.89 4.17
C TYR A 402 -38.05 -21.25 3.82
N GLU A 403 -37.27 -22.19 3.30
CA GLU A 403 -37.72 -23.54 2.96
C GLU A 403 -37.99 -24.38 4.24
N ALA A 404 -37.23 -24.18 5.31
CA ALA A 404 -37.50 -24.80 6.63
C ALA A 404 -38.79 -24.26 7.26
N ASN A 405 -39.08 -22.97 7.10
CA ASN A 405 -40.32 -22.34 7.55
C ASN A 405 -41.46 -22.42 6.53
N SER A 406 -41.27 -23.14 5.43
CA SER A 406 -42.32 -23.42 4.46
C SER A 406 -43.46 -24.16 5.14
N LEU A 407 -44.69 -23.70 4.92
CA LEU A 407 -45.92 -24.38 5.35
C LEU A 407 -45.97 -25.84 4.89
N THR A 408 -45.26 -26.18 3.81
CA THR A 408 -45.17 -27.56 3.28
C THR A 408 -44.27 -28.45 4.13
N LYS A 409 -43.23 -27.90 4.77
CA LYS A 409 -42.37 -28.64 5.72
C LYS A 409 -42.94 -28.61 7.14
N GLN A 410 -43.47 -27.47 7.59
CA GLN A 410 -44.05 -27.35 8.94
C GLN A 410 -45.38 -28.11 9.10
N LYS A 411 -46.10 -28.34 7.99
CA LYS A 411 -47.38 -29.08 7.92
C LYS A 411 -48.34 -28.83 9.10
N PRO A 412 -48.69 -27.57 9.41
CA PRO A 412 -49.51 -27.24 10.57
C PRO A 412 -50.90 -27.90 10.57
N TRP A 413 -51.41 -28.30 9.39
CA TRP A 413 -52.66 -29.05 9.27
C TRP A 413 -52.60 -30.48 9.85
N GLU A 414 -51.42 -31.12 9.90
CA GLU A 414 -51.26 -32.43 10.54
C GLU A 414 -51.44 -32.31 12.07
N VAL A 415 -50.91 -31.25 12.67
CA VAL A 415 -51.08 -30.95 14.11
C VAL A 415 -52.54 -30.65 14.45
N LEU A 416 -53.26 -29.99 13.56
CA LEU A 416 -54.69 -29.69 13.71
C LEU A 416 -55.61 -30.86 13.28
N GLY A 417 -55.05 -32.03 12.94
CA GLY A 417 -55.82 -33.23 12.58
C GLY A 417 -56.69 -33.07 11.33
N MET A 418 -56.30 -32.22 10.37
CA MET A 418 -57.09 -31.94 9.17
C MET A 418 -56.28 -32.03 7.88
N SER A 419 -56.96 -32.17 6.74
CA SER A 419 -56.29 -32.23 5.43
C SER A 419 -55.76 -30.86 5.01
N ARG A 420 -54.62 -30.85 4.29
CA ARG A 420 -54.00 -29.64 3.73
C ARG A 420 -55.01 -28.76 2.97
N ALA A 421 -55.83 -29.38 2.12
CA ALA A 421 -56.83 -28.66 1.32
C ALA A 421 -57.89 -27.95 2.19
N LYS A 422 -58.31 -28.59 3.29
CA LYS A 422 -59.27 -28.01 4.25
C LYS A 422 -58.64 -26.83 5.01
N TRP A 423 -57.39 -26.94 5.42
CA TRP A 423 -56.67 -25.87 6.14
C TRP A 423 -56.48 -24.59 5.30
N TYR A 424 -56.14 -24.73 4.02
CA TYR A 424 -56.09 -23.57 3.10
C TYR A 424 -57.48 -22.96 2.85
N ARG A 425 -58.53 -23.78 2.75
CA ARG A 425 -59.91 -23.31 2.56
C ARG A 425 -60.44 -22.54 3.77
N LEU A 426 -59.97 -22.86 4.98
CA LEU A 426 -60.32 -22.19 6.23
C LEU A 426 -59.45 -20.95 6.54
N GLY A 427 -58.61 -20.50 5.62
CA GLY A 427 -57.85 -19.26 5.79
C GLY A 427 -56.60 -19.38 6.67
N LYS A 428 -56.00 -20.57 6.79
CA LYS A 428 -54.76 -20.84 7.56
C LYS A 428 -54.91 -20.58 9.08
N PRO A 429 -55.86 -21.24 9.76
CA PRO A 429 -56.03 -21.07 11.20
C PRO A 429 -54.76 -21.48 11.97
N SER A 430 -54.33 -20.63 12.91
CA SER A 430 -53.25 -20.92 13.88
C SER A 430 -53.85 -21.45 15.19
N GLY A 431 -53.22 -22.46 15.79
CA GLY A 431 -53.75 -23.23 16.94
C GLY A 431 -53.85 -22.49 18.28
N SER A 432 -54.02 -21.17 18.31
CA SER A 432 -54.10 -20.37 19.52
C SER A 432 -55.34 -19.49 19.50
N GLU A 433 -56.50 -20.04 19.86
CA GLU A 433 -57.65 -19.27 20.35
C GLU A 433 -58.63 -20.20 21.06
N THR A 434 -58.42 -20.38 22.37
CA THR A 434 -59.47 -20.76 23.31
C THR A 434 -59.34 -19.89 24.55
N THR A 435 -59.83 -18.66 24.48
CA THR A 435 -60.24 -17.91 25.66
C THR A 435 -61.69 -18.30 26.00
N PRO A 436 -61.97 -18.88 27.18
CA PRO A 436 -63.35 -19.05 27.63
C PRO A 436 -63.86 -17.71 28.17
N SER A 437 -64.98 -17.23 27.63
CA SER A 437 -65.73 -16.09 28.14
C SER A 437 -66.09 -16.26 29.63
N PRO A 438 -65.87 -15.26 30.50
CA PRO A 438 -66.43 -15.29 31.84
C PRO A 438 -67.86 -14.74 31.81
N ILE A 439 -68.81 -15.60 32.20
CA ILE A 439 -70.12 -15.19 32.67
C ILE A 439 -69.93 -14.52 34.03
N THR A 440 -70.38 -13.28 34.20
CA THR A 440 -70.77 -12.76 35.52
C THR A 440 -71.98 -11.86 35.38
N CYS A 441 -73.09 -12.31 35.98
CA CYS A 441 -74.24 -11.48 36.32
C CYS A 441 -73.88 -10.60 37.51
N HIS A 442 -74.12 -9.29 37.41
CA HIS A 442 -74.64 -8.49 38.52
C HIS A 442 -75.40 -7.30 37.96
N GLY A 443 -76.68 -7.21 38.32
CA GLY A 443 -77.50 -6.04 38.08
C GLY A 443 -77.29 -4.98 39.15
N GLN A 444 -77.44 -3.72 38.76
CA GLN A 444 -78.02 -2.68 39.62
C GLN A 444 -78.59 -1.55 38.77
N MET A 445 -79.83 -1.19 39.10
CA MET A 445 -80.61 -0.07 38.58
C MET A 445 -80.04 1.28 39.03
N ALA A 446 -80.37 2.33 38.25
CA ALA A 446 -80.57 3.77 38.58
C ALA A 446 -79.75 4.66 37.63
N ALA A 447 -80.21 5.79 37.10
CA ALA A 447 -81.49 6.47 37.04
C ALA A 447 -81.38 7.49 35.89
N LYS A 448 -82.53 7.95 35.40
CA LYS A 448 -82.72 8.94 34.33
C LYS A 448 -82.17 10.33 34.68
N SER A 449 -82.06 11.14 33.60
CA SER A 449 -82.14 12.62 33.48
C SER A 449 -80.95 13.43 34.02
N ALA A 450 -80.44 14.45 33.34
CA ALA A 450 -80.93 15.25 32.21
C ALA A 450 -79.79 15.66 31.27
#